data_AF-A0A9E5P5J0-F1
#
_entry.id   AF-A0A9E5P5J0-F1
#
_cell.length_a   1.000
_cell.length_b   1.000
_cell.length_c   1.000
_cell.angle_alpha   90.00
_cell.angle_beta   90.00
_cell.angle_gamma   90.00
#
_symmetry.space_group_name_H-M   'P 1'
#
loop_
_entity.id
_entity.type
_entity.pdbx_description
1 polymer ?
#
loop_
_entity_poly.entity_id
_entity_poly.type
_entity_poly.pdbx_seq_one_letter_code
_entity_poly.pdbx_strand_id
1 'polypeptide(L)'
;MVSTYIMLLLASGGALIGVLVGFLIRKRLSEARVGSAEEQSRKIVEEATKQAEMIKKEALLQAKDKVYQAKAEFEKETQEKRQEVQALEKRFLQKEANLEKKIELLDFKEVEISKREKTLSQQEKLVAEQEKKFRDLLEKQKVQLESIAKMSAEEAKRLLIESMESEAKHESAKEIKRIEEETKETADKKAKEIIGLAIQRYSGDYVMEKTVSVVNLPNDEMKGRIIGREGRNIRA
;
A
#
# COMPACT_ATOMS: atom_id res chain seq x y z
N MET A 1 -129.84 2.84 89.62
CA MET A 1 -128.46 3.12 90.09
C MET A 1 -127.56 1.89 90.02
N VAL A 2 -127.91 0.73 90.59
CA VAL A 2 -127.04 -0.47 90.64
C VAL A 2 -126.59 -1.00 89.26
N SER A 3 -127.48 -1.06 88.26
CA SER A 3 -127.15 -1.55 86.90
C SER A 3 -126.10 -0.68 86.18
N THR A 4 -126.12 0.63 86.38
CA THR A 4 -125.16 1.58 85.78
C THR A 4 -123.75 1.43 86.37
N TYR A 5 -123.64 1.14 87.68
CA TYR A 5 -122.36 0.84 88.33
C TYR A 5 -121.77 -0.50 87.85
N ILE A 6 -122.60 -1.52 87.63
CA ILE A 6 -122.16 -2.82 87.08
C ILE A 6 -121.63 -2.66 85.65
N MET A 7 -122.31 -1.88 84.80
CA MET A 7 -121.82 -1.60 83.44
C MET A 7 -120.51 -0.80 83.42
N LEU A 8 -120.33 0.17 84.31
CA LEU A 8 -119.07 0.92 84.43
C LEU A 8 -117.91 0.05 84.94
N LEU A 9 -118.17 -0.90 85.84
CA LEU A 9 -117.18 -1.88 86.32
C LEU A 9 -116.79 -2.89 85.24
N LEU A 10 -117.74 -3.34 84.42
CA LEU A 10 -117.45 -4.22 83.27
C LEU A 10 -116.68 -3.48 82.18
N ALA A 11 -117.02 -2.22 81.89
CA ALA A 11 -116.30 -1.40 80.93
C ALA A 11 -114.86 -1.08 81.39
N SER A 12 -114.66 -0.76 82.68
CA SER A 12 -113.32 -0.54 83.23
C SER A 12 -112.49 -1.83 83.30
N GLY A 13 -113.13 -2.97 83.63
CA GLY A 13 -112.50 -4.29 83.56
C GLY A 13 -112.07 -4.66 82.13
N GLY A 14 -112.94 -4.43 81.14
CA GLY A 14 -112.62 -4.64 79.72
C GLY A 14 -111.49 -3.72 79.23
N ALA A 15 -111.48 -2.46 79.64
CA ALA A 15 -110.40 -1.52 79.33
C ALA A 15 -109.06 -1.95 79.96
N LEU A 16 -109.06 -2.39 81.22
CA LEU A 16 -107.88 -2.92 81.89
C LEU A 16 -107.33 -4.17 81.18
N ILE A 17 -108.20 -5.09 80.79
CA ILE A 17 -107.82 -6.29 80.04
C ILE A 17 -107.26 -5.90 78.66
N GLY A 18 -107.90 -4.96 77.94
CA GLY A 18 -107.42 -4.46 76.66
C GLY A 18 -106.05 -3.81 76.74
N VAL A 19 -105.79 -3.02 77.78
CA VAL A 19 -104.46 -2.41 78.05
C VAL A 19 -103.43 -3.48 78.39
N LEU A 20 -103.77 -4.47 79.22
CA LEU A 20 -102.89 -5.60 79.55
C LEU A 20 -102.53 -6.42 78.31
N VAL A 21 -103.52 -6.80 77.49
CA VAL A 21 -103.30 -7.56 76.26
C VAL A 21 -102.51 -6.74 75.25
N GLY A 22 -102.85 -5.46 75.06
CA GLY A 22 -102.11 -4.55 74.20
C GLY A 22 -100.66 -4.34 74.64
N PHE A 23 -100.41 -4.24 75.94
CA PHE A 23 -99.06 -4.18 76.51
C PHE A 23 -98.28 -5.48 76.29
N LEU A 24 -98.90 -6.65 76.50
CA LEU A 24 -98.27 -7.95 76.25
C LEU A 24 -97.93 -8.15 74.76
N ILE A 25 -98.83 -7.79 73.85
CA ILE A 25 -98.58 -7.85 72.39
C ILE A 25 -97.46 -6.89 72.00
N ARG A 26 -97.49 -5.64 72.48
CA ARG A 26 -96.45 -4.64 72.21
C ARG A 26 -95.10 -5.08 72.77
N LYS A 27 -95.07 -5.66 73.97
CA LYS A 27 -93.86 -6.22 74.59
C LYS A 27 -93.28 -7.35 73.74
N ARG A 28 -94.12 -8.32 73.33
CA ARG A 28 -93.69 -9.44 72.45
C ARG A 28 -93.19 -8.97 71.08
N LEU A 29 -93.87 -8.01 70.45
CA LEU A 29 -93.44 -7.45 69.16
C LEU A 29 -92.15 -6.64 69.29
N SER A 30 -91.96 -5.91 70.39
CA SER A 30 -90.74 -5.17 70.66
C SER A 30 -89.57 -6.12 70.92
N GLU A 31 -89.77 -7.15 71.74
CA GLU A 31 -88.77 -8.21 72.00
C GLU A 31 -88.43 -8.96 70.70
N ALA A 32 -89.42 -9.27 69.86
CA ALA A 32 -89.19 -9.90 68.55
C ALA A 32 -88.42 -8.98 67.58
N ARG A 33 -88.72 -7.67 67.56
CA ARG A 33 -87.98 -6.69 66.74
C ARG A 33 -86.54 -6.53 67.22
N VAL A 34 -86.32 -6.41 68.54
CA VAL A 34 -84.97 -6.34 69.12
C VAL A 34 -84.20 -7.62 68.81
N GLY A 35 -84.79 -8.80 69.03
CA GLY A 35 -84.16 -10.06 68.70
C GLY A 35 -83.85 -10.21 67.20
N SER A 36 -84.73 -9.72 66.31
CA SER A 36 -84.48 -9.72 64.87
C SER A 36 -83.35 -8.76 64.45
N ALA A 37 -83.24 -7.60 65.10
CA ALA A 37 -82.19 -6.62 64.84
C ALA A 37 -80.83 -7.09 65.38
N GLU A 38 -80.82 -7.76 66.53
CA GLU A 38 -79.63 -8.41 67.08
C GLU A 38 -79.15 -9.55 66.18
N GLU A 39 -80.07 -10.39 65.68
CA GLU A 39 -79.73 -11.47 64.75
C GLU A 39 -79.19 -10.93 63.41
N GLN A 40 -79.79 -9.87 62.86
CA GLN A 40 -79.27 -9.20 61.67
C GLN A 40 -77.89 -8.58 61.91
N SER A 41 -77.69 -7.91 63.04
CA SER A 41 -76.38 -7.34 63.41
C SER A 41 -75.33 -8.43 63.55
N ARG A 42 -75.70 -9.57 64.16
CA ARG A 42 -74.83 -10.73 64.29
C ARG A 42 -74.44 -11.30 62.94
N LYS A 43 -75.40 -11.44 62.02
CA LYS A 43 -75.14 -11.89 60.64
C LYS A 43 -74.21 -10.95 59.89
N ILE A 44 -74.41 -9.63 59.99
CA ILE A 44 -73.53 -8.63 59.36
C ILE A 44 -72.10 -8.77 59.89
N VAL A 45 -71.93 -8.90 61.21
CA VAL A 45 -70.60 -9.08 61.82
C VAL A 45 -69.98 -10.40 61.36
N GLU A 46 -70.74 -11.49 61.32
CA GLU A 46 -70.25 -12.81 60.86
C GLU A 46 -69.88 -12.81 59.37
N GLU A 47 -70.65 -12.13 58.53
CA GLU A 47 -70.33 -11.96 57.11
C GLU A 47 -69.09 -11.08 56.93
N ALA A 48 -68.98 -9.99 57.67
CA ALA A 48 -67.81 -9.10 57.64
C ALA A 48 -66.53 -9.83 58.10
N THR A 49 -66.60 -10.66 59.14
CA THR A 49 -65.45 -11.46 59.60
C THR A 49 -65.07 -12.51 58.56
N LYS A 50 -66.04 -13.22 57.97
CA LYS A 50 -65.78 -14.17 56.88
C LYS A 50 -65.14 -13.49 55.67
N GLN A 51 -65.65 -12.32 55.26
CA GLN A 51 -65.06 -11.54 54.16
C GLN A 51 -63.64 -11.08 54.49
N ALA A 52 -63.39 -10.58 55.70
CA ALA A 52 -62.06 -10.18 56.13
C ALA A 52 -61.07 -11.37 56.14
N GLU A 53 -61.51 -12.54 56.58
CA GLU A 53 -60.70 -13.76 56.52
C GLU A 53 -60.41 -14.20 55.08
N MET A 54 -61.40 -14.12 54.18
CA MET A 54 -61.21 -14.42 52.76
C MET A 54 -60.21 -13.45 52.12
N ILE A 55 -60.37 -12.14 52.32
CA ILE A 55 -59.44 -11.12 51.80
C ILE A 55 -58.03 -11.36 52.33
N LYS A 56 -57.88 -11.69 53.63
CA LYS A 56 -56.57 -12.00 54.21
C LYS A 56 -55.95 -13.24 53.57
N LYS A 57 -56.72 -14.31 53.36
CA LYS A 57 -56.23 -15.53 52.71
C LYS A 57 -55.86 -15.27 51.25
N GLU A 58 -56.67 -14.52 50.52
CA GLU A 58 -56.40 -14.15 49.13
C GLU A 58 -55.15 -13.27 49.02
N ALA A 59 -55.01 -12.25 49.87
CA ALA A 59 -53.82 -11.41 49.91
C ALA A 59 -52.55 -12.22 50.23
N LEU A 60 -52.63 -13.19 51.15
CA LEU A 60 -51.52 -14.10 51.44
C LEU A 60 -51.19 -15.03 50.26
N LEU A 61 -52.20 -15.52 49.54
CA LEU A 61 -51.99 -16.35 48.35
C LEU A 61 -51.36 -15.54 47.21
N GLN A 62 -51.87 -14.33 46.93
CA GLN A 62 -51.29 -13.43 45.94
C GLN A 62 -49.86 -13.02 46.30
N ALA A 63 -49.57 -12.75 47.58
CA ALA A 63 -48.22 -12.46 48.04
C ALA A 63 -47.28 -13.65 47.83
N LYS A 64 -47.73 -14.87 48.15
CA LYS A 64 -46.96 -16.10 47.87
C LYS A 64 -46.72 -16.28 46.37
N ASP A 65 -47.74 -16.12 45.54
CA ASP A 65 -47.63 -16.25 44.09
C ASP A 65 -46.61 -15.26 43.51
N LYS A 66 -46.67 -13.98 43.92
CA LYS A 66 -45.66 -12.99 43.53
C LYS A 66 -44.24 -13.35 43.96
N VAL A 67 -44.07 -13.90 45.18
CA VAL A 67 -42.76 -14.37 45.65
C VAL A 67 -42.27 -15.55 44.83
N TYR A 68 -43.15 -16.49 44.48
CA TYR A 68 -42.78 -17.62 43.61
C TYR A 68 -42.41 -17.16 42.20
N GLN A 69 -43.17 -16.24 41.60
CA GLN A 69 -42.88 -15.68 40.30
C GLN A 69 -41.54 -14.93 40.30
N ALA A 70 -41.33 -14.04 41.27
CA ALA A 70 -40.06 -13.31 41.41
C ALA A 70 -38.87 -14.27 41.62
N LYS A 71 -39.07 -15.35 42.39
CA LYS A 71 -38.03 -16.37 42.59
C LYS A 71 -37.73 -17.12 41.29
N ALA A 72 -38.75 -17.51 40.53
CA ALA A 72 -38.56 -18.21 39.25
C ALA A 72 -37.86 -17.33 38.21
N GLU A 73 -38.23 -16.04 38.12
CA GLU A 73 -37.56 -15.06 37.26
C GLU A 73 -36.09 -14.87 37.68
N PHE A 74 -35.83 -14.73 38.98
CA PHE A 74 -34.47 -14.60 39.50
C PHE A 74 -33.61 -15.84 39.22
N GLU A 75 -34.15 -17.05 39.41
CA GLU A 75 -33.44 -18.31 39.11
C GLU A 75 -33.12 -18.40 37.61
N LYS A 76 -34.07 -18.02 36.75
CA LYS A 76 -33.87 -17.98 35.30
C LYS A 76 -32.79 -16.97 34.90
N GLU A 77 -32.87 -15.72 35.37
CA GLU A 77 -31.86 -14.69 35.07
C GLU A 77 -30.49 -15.12 35.57
N THR A 78 -30.41 -15.69 36.77
CA THR A 78 -29.17 -16.20 37.35
C THR A 78 -28.58 -17.32 36.50
N GLN A 79 -29.42 -18.24 35.99
CA GLN A 79 -28.97 -19.32 35.12
C GLN A 79 -28.46 -18.78 33.77
N GLU A 80 -29.18 -17.85 33.14
CA GLU A 80 -28.77 -17.21 31.88
C GLU A 80 -27.43 -16.48 32.05
N LYS A 81 -27.30 -15.68 33.12
CA LYS A 81 -26.07 -14.95 33.44
C LYS A 81 -24.91 -15.87 33.74
N ARG A 82 -25.16 -16.99 34.43
CA ARG A 82 -24.14 -18.02 34.67
C ARG A 82 -23.66 -18.66 33.36
N GLN A 83 -24.57 -18.95 32.43
CA GLN A 83 -24.22 -19.49 31.12
C GLN A 83 -23.42 -18.48 30.29
N GLU A 84 -23.81 -17.21 30.32
CA GLU A 84 -23.08 -16.13 29.65
C GLU A 84 -21.65 -16.00 30.19
N VAL A 85 -21.49 -15.97 31.52
CA VAL A 85 -20.17 -15.91 32.17
C VAL A 85 -19.31 -17.13 31.77
N GLN A 86 -19.86 -18.34 31.79
CA GLN A 86 -19.13 -19.54 31.37
C GLN A 86 -18.73 -19.50 29.89
N ALA A 87 -19.58 -18.94 29.02
CA ALA A 87 -19.26 -18.77 27.61
C ALA A 87 -18.13 -17.74 27.41
N LEU A 88 -18.16 -16.64 28.15
CA LEU A 88 -17.11 -15.61 28.15
C LEU A 88 -15.79 -16.16 28.69
N GLU A 89 -15.80 -16.90 29.80
CA GLU A 89 -14.62 -17.56 30.37
C GLU A 89 -13.99 -18.53 29.36
N LYS A 90 -14.79 -19.39 28.72
CA LYS A 90 -14.28 -20.31 27.69
C LYS A 90 -13.64 -19.56 26.51
N ARG A 91 -14.26 -18.46 26.06
CA ARG A 91 -13.71 -17.61 24.99
C ARG A 91 -12.43 -16.92 25.43
N PHE A 92 -12.34 -16.50 26.70
CA PHE A 92 -11.15 -15.88 27.27
C PHE A 92 -10.00 -16.88 27.34
N LEU A 93 -10.21 -18.06 27.91
CA LEU A 93 -9.22 -19.14 27.97
C LEU A 93 -8.71 -19.54 26.58
N GLN A 94 -9.59 -19.58 25.58
CA GLN A 94 -9.17 -19.86 24.20
C GLN A 94 -8.31 -18.73 23.62
N LYS A 95 -8.61 -17.46 23.92
CA LYS A 95 -7.78 -16.32 23.52
C LYS A 95 -6.43 -16.34 24.24
N GLU A 96 -6.41 -16.66 25.52
CA GLU A 96 -5.20 -16.78 26.35
C GLU A 96 -4.28 -17.87 25.79
N ALA A 97 -4.80 -19.08 25.53
CA ALA A 97 -4.01 -20.16 24.93
C ALA A 97 -3.48 -19.81 23.52
N ASN A 98 -4.25 -19.05 22.73
CA ASN A 98 -3.77 -18.57 21.43
C ASN A 98 -2.68 -17.50 21.56
N LEU A 99 -2.76 -16.63 22.56
CA LEU A 99 -1.75 -15.64 22.86
C LEU A 99 -0.46 -16.30 23.36
N GLU A 100 -0.56 -17.27 24.26
CA GLU A 100 0.58 -18.07 24.75
C GLU A 100 1.34 -18.72 23.59
N LYS A 101 0.63 -19.42 22.70
CA LYS A 101 1.24 -20.01 21.48
C LYS A 101 1.92 -18.97 20.60
N LYS A 102 1.35 -17.76 20.51
CA LYS A 102 1.94 -16.67 19.71
C LYS A 102 3.20 -16.12 20.38
N ILE A 103 3.24 -16.04 21.70
CA ILE A 103 4.42 -15.65 22.48
C ILE A 103 5.53 -16.68 22.27
N GLU A 104 5.23 -17.98 22.43
CA GLU A 104 6.23 -19.05 22.19
C GLU A 104 6.82 -18.99 20.77
N LEU A 105 5.98 -18.73 19.76
CA LEU A 105 6.45 -18.55 18.37
C LEU A 105 7.32 -17.32 18.19
N LEU A 106 7.04 -16.24 18.91
CA LEU A 106 7.86 -15.02 18.88
C LEU A 106 9.20 -15.25 19.56
N ASP A 107 9.21 -15.89 20.74
CA ASP A 107 10.43 -16.22 21.47
C ASP A 107 11.35 -17.13 20.63
N PHE A 108 10.77 -18.13 19.95
CA PHE A 108 11.53 -18.98 19.03
C PHE A 108 12.16 -18.17 17.90
N LYS A 109 11.40 -17.27 17.27
CA LYS A 109 11.90 -16.40 16.21
C LYS A 109 12.96 -15.44 16.70
N GLU A 110 12.83 -14.89 17.90
CA GLU A 110 13.82 -14.00 18.50
C GLU A 110 15.16 -14.73 18.70
N VAL A 111 15.12 -15.95 19.22
CA VAL A 111 16.31 -16.81 19.35
C VAL A 111 16.93 -17.10 17.98
N GLU A 112 16.12 -17.39 16.95
CA GLU A 112 16.61 -17.64 15.59
C GLU A 112 17.27 -16.39 14.98
N ILE A 113 16.64 -15.23 15.12
CA ILE A 113 17.16 -13.94 14.64
C ILE A 113 18.48 -13.63 15.35
N SER A 114 18.53 -13.75 16.68
CA SER A 114 19.76 -13.50 17.46
C SER A 114 20.92 -14.43 17.04
N LYS A 115 20.62 -15.70 16.72
CA LYS A 115 21.63 -16.62 16.16
C LYS A 115 22.12 -16.15 14.79
N ARG A 116 21.20 -15.79 13.89
CA ARG A 116 21.56 -15.28 12.54
C ARG A 116 22.38 -14.01 12.62
N GLU A 117 22.01 -13.05 13.47
CA GLU A 117 22.77 -11.82 13.68
C GLU A 117 24.19 -12.08 14.18
N LYS A 118 24.36 -13.01 15.13
CA LYS A 118 25.70 -13.42 15.58
C LYS A 118 26.52 -14.04 14.45
N THR A 119 25.92 -14.92 13.65
CA THR A 119 26.60 -15.53 12.49
C THR A 119 26.98 -14.47 11.45
N LEU A 120 26.07 -13.56 11.11
CA LEU A 120 26.34 -12.48 10.16
C LEU A 120 27.45 -11.56 10.66
N SER A 121 27.41 -11.15 11.94
CA SER A 121 28.47 -10.33 12.53
C SER A 121 29.84 -11.03 12.51
N GLN A 122 29.88 -12.35 12.70
CA GLN A 122 31.12 -13.12 12.56
C GLN A 122 31.61 -13.16 11.11
N GLN A 123 30.71 -13.36 10.15
CA GLN A 123 31.05 -13.35 8.73
C GLN A 123 31.54 -11.99 8.27
N GLU A 124 30.91 -10.89 8.68
CA GLU A 124 31.35 -9.52 8.38
C GLU A 124 32.77 -9.27 8.89
N LYS A 125 33.08 -9.69 10.12
CA LYS A 125 34.45 -9.59 10.67
C LYS A 125 35.45 -10.40 9.85
N LEU A 126 35.11 -11.63 9.49
CA LEU A 126 35.97 -12.49 8.67
C LEU A 126 36.22 -11.89 7.28
N VAL A 127 35.18 -11.34 6.64
CA VAL A 127 35.30 -10.67 5.34
C VAL A 127 36.19 -9.43 5.46
N ALA A 128 35.96 -8.59 6.47
CA ALA A 128 36.78 -7.40 6.70
C ALA A 128 38.27 -7.75 6.93
N GLU A 129 38.56 -8.82 7.68
CA GLU A 129 39.92 -9.32 7.87
C GLU A 129 40.55 -9.84 6.57
N GLN A 130 39.78 -10.58 5.76
CA GLN A 130 40.25 -11.08 4.46
C GLN A 130 40.51 -9.94 3.48
N GLU A 131 39.64 -8.94 3.40
CA GLU A 131 39.84 -7.76 2.56
C GLU A 131 41.09 -6.99 2.96
N LYS A 132 41.38 -6.88 4.26
CA LYS A 132 42.61 -6.26 4.75
C LYS A 132 43.83 -7.07 4.31
N LYS A 133 43.83 -8.39 4.53
CA LYS A 133 44.93 -9.27 4.10
C LYS A 133 45.15 -9.22 2.59
N PHE A 134 44.07 -9.18 1.80
CA PHE A 134 44.14 -9.11 0.35
C PHE A 134 44.74 -7.78 -0.12
N ARG A 135 44.33 -6.65 0.49
CA ARG A 135 44.96 -5.34 0.23
C ARG A 135 46.45 -5.34 0.58
N ASP A 136 46.82 -5.88 1.73
CA ASP A 136 48.23 -5.97 2.14
C ASP A 136 49.05 -6.86 1.20
N LEU A 137 48.47 -7.96 0.71
CA LEU A 137 49.11 -8.85 -0.27
C LEU A 137 49.26 -8.18 -1.63
N LEU A 138 48.25 -7.46 -2.12
CA LEU A 138 48.32 -6.69 -3.36
C LEU A 138 49.42 -5.64 -3.29
N GLU A 139 49.53 -4.92 -2.17
CA GLU A 139 50.58 -3.91 -1.99
C GLU A 139 51.97 -4.56 -1.97
N LYS A 140 52.14 -5.67 -1.25
CA LYS A 140 53.39 -6.45 -1.27
C LYS A 140 53.75 -6.95 -2.66
N GLN A 141 52.77 -7.46 -3.41
CA GLN A 141 52.96 -7.94 -4.77
C GLN A 141 53.39 -6.81 -5.69
N LYS A 142 52.77 -5.62 -5.56
CA LYS A 142 53.15 -4.42 -6.31
C LYS A 142 54.60 -4.03 -6.04
N VAL A 143 54.99 -3.94 -4.77
CA VAL A 143 56.37 -3.61 -4.36
C VAL A 143 57.37 -4.65 -4.88
N GLN A 144 57.03 -5.95 -4.82
CA GLN A 144 57.89 -7.01 -5.35
C GLN A 144 58.04 -6.93 -6.87
N LEU A 145 56.96 -6.64 -7.61
CA LEU A 145 57.00 -6.45 -9.06
C LEU A 145 57.87 -5.25 -9.44
N GLU A 146 57.73 -4.12 -8.75
CA GLU A 146 58.57 -2.93 -8.94
C GLU A 146 60.05 -3.25 -8.69
N SER A 147 60.34 -4.05 -7.66
CA SER A 147 61.71 -4.50 -7.33
C SER A 147 62.30 -5.44 -8.40
N ILE A 148 61.54 -6.44 -8.86
CA ILE A 148 61.98 -7.38 -9.91
C ILE A 148 62.19 -6.65 -11.24
N ALA A 149 61.27 -5.75 -11.60
CA ALA A 149 61.36 -4.96 -12.81
C ALA A 149 62.50 -3.92 -12.74
N LYS A 150 63.05 -3.66 -11.54
CA LYS A 150 64.03 -2.60 -11.25
C LYS A 150 63.56 -1.22 -11.74
N MET A 151 62.25 -1.03 -11.84
CA MET A 151 61.61 0.18 -12.32
C MET A 151 60.25 0.30 -11.64
N SER A 152 59.89 1.52 -11.25
CA SER A 152 58.57 1.82 -10.72
C SER A 152 57.49 1.73 -11.81
N ALA A 153 56.23 1.54 -11.42
CA ALA A 153 55.11 1.52 -12.39
C ALA A 153 55.03 2.82 -13.22
N GLU A 154 55.37 3.97 -12.62
CA GLU A 154 55.41 5.26 -13.32
C GLU A 154 56.61 5.39 -14.26
N GLU A 155 57.75 4.78 -13.95
CA GLU A 155 58.88 4.69 -14.89
C GLU A 155 58.58 3.75 -16.06
N ALA A 156 57.98 2.59 -15.80
CA ALA A 156 57.57 1.66 -16.85
C ALA A 156 56.55 2.32 -17.80
N LYS A 157 55.58 3.05 -17.25
CA LYS A 157 54.61 3.82 -18.04
C LYS A 157 55.28 4.91 -18.87
N ARG A 158 56.24 5.66 -18.30
CA ARG A 158 57.00 6.68 -19.03
C ARG A 158 57.83 6.08 -20.17
N LEU A 159 58.56 5.00 -19.92
CA LEU A 159 59.34 4.30 -20.94
C LEU A 159 58.46 3.77 -22.09
N LEU A 160 57.28 3.24 -21.78
CA LEU A 160 56.33 2.80 -22.81
C LEU A 160 55.85 3.96 -23.67
N ILE A 161 55.46 5.08 -23.05
CA ILE A 161 55.03 6.29 -23.76
C ILE A 161 56.17 6.82 -24.64
N GLU A 162 57.38 6.91 -24.10
CA GLU A 162 58.55 7.40 -24.85
C GLU A 162 58.92 6.49 -26.02
N SER A 163 58.83 5.16 -25.84
CA SER A 163 59.00 4.18 -26.92
C SER A 163 57.95 4.36 -28.02
N MET A 164 56.67 4.51 -27.65
CA MET A 164 55.58 4.74 -28.61
C MET A 164 55.76 6.07 -29.35
N GLU A 165 56.19 7.14 -28.65
CA GLU A 165 56.48 8.43 -29.29
C GLU A 165 57.65 8.35 -30.27
N SER A 166 58.72 7.62 -29.92
CA SER A 166 59.88 7.42 -30.79
C SER A 166 59.50 6.65 -32.06
N GLU A 167 58.72 5.58 -31.91
CA GLU A 167 58.22 4.78 -33.03
C GLU A 167 57.31 5.60 -33.96
N ALA A 168 56.37 6.36 -33.38
CA ALA A 168 55.50 7.26 -34.14
C ALA A 168 56.29 8.34 -34.91
N LYS A 169 57.34 8.91 -34.31
CA LYS A 169 58.24 9.86 -35.00
C LYS A 169 58.99 9.20 -36.14
N HIS A 170 59.46 7.97 -35.95
CA HIS A 170 60.17 7.22 -36.99
C HIS A 170 59.27 6.90 -38.19
N GLU A 171 58.06 6.41 -37.94
CA GLU A 171 57.07 6.17 -39.00
C GLU A 171 56.70 7.46 -39.73
N SER A 172 56.45 8.54 -38.98
CA SER A 172 56.14 9.85 -39.57
C SER A 172 57.27 10.35 -40.47
N ALA A 173 58.53 10.21 -40.05
CA ALA A 173 59.68 10.62 -40.85
C ALA A 173 59.82 9.79 -42.13
N LYS A 174 59.55 8.48 -42.07
CA LYS A 174 59.55 7.60 -43.24
C LYS A 174 58.46 7.98 -44.23
N GLU A 175 57.28 8.31 -43.73
CA GLU A 175 56.15 8.74 -44.56
C GLU A 175 56.41 10.11 -45.21
N ILE A 176 56.97 11.07 -44.48
CA ILE A 176 57.38 12.37 -45.04
C ILE A 176 58.36 12.17 -46.19
N LYS A 177 59.39 11.33 -46.00
CA LYS A 177 60.37 11.05 -47.04
C LYS A 177 59.73 10.42 -48.28
N ARG A 178 58.80 9.49 -48.09
CA ARG A 178 58.04 8.86 -49.19
C ARG A 178 57.24 9.90 -49.98
N ILE A 179 56.54 10.79 -49.29
CA ILE A 179 55.77 11.89 -49.90
C ILE A 179 56.69 12.83 -50.68
N GLU A 180 57.86 13.19 -50.14
CA GLU A 180 58.84 14.03 -50.83
C GLU A 180 59.35 13.37 -52.13
N GLU A 181 59.68 12.08 -52.09
CA GLU A 181 60.14 11.32 -53.26
C GLU A 181 59.04 11.24 -54.33
N GLU A 182 57.81 10.86 -53.95
CA GLU A 182 56.65 10.83 -54.86
C GLU A 182 56.34 12.20 -55.45
N THR A 183 56.44 13.27 -54.65
CA THR A 183 56.23 14.64 -55.11
C THR A 183 57.29 15.04 -56.13
N LYS A 184 58.55 14.67 -55.89
CA LYS A 184 59.66 14.96 -56.81
C LYS A 184 59.52 14.22 -58.13
N GLU A 185 59.14 12.94 -58.09
CA GLU A 185 58.85 12.15 -59.31
C GLU A 185 57.67 12.73 -60.09
N THR A 186 56.59 13.09 -59.40
CA THR A 186 55.41 13.71 -60.01
C THR A 186 55.74 15.06 -60.64
N ALA A 187 56.57 15.86 -59.97
CA ALA A 187 57.03 17.15 -60.49
C ALA A 187 57.90 16.98 -61.74
N ASP A 188 58.85 16.03 -61.74
CA ASP A 188 59.69 15.73 -62.92
C ASP A 188 58.85 15.25 -64.11
N LYS A 189 57.88 14.38 -63.86
CA LYS A 189 56.95 13.91 -64.91
C LYS A 189 56.13 15.07 -65.48
N LYS A 190 55.55 15.92 -64.63
CA LYS A 190 54.80 17.11 -65.06
C LYS A 190 55.69 18.10 -65.81
N ALA A 191 56.93 18.31 -65.39
CA ALA A 191 57.87 19.19 -66.08
C ALA A 191 58.15 18.68 -67.51
N LYS A 192 58.39 17.37 -67.68
CA LYS A 192 58.57 16.75 -69.00
C LYS A 192 57.32 16.86 -69.87
N GLU A 193 56.12 16.67 -69.30
CA GLU A 193 54.85 16.86 -70.01
C GLU A 193 54.67 18.31 -70.49
N ILE A 194 54.97 19.30 -69.63
CA ILE A 194 54.90 20.73 -69.99
C ILE A 194 55.88 21.06 -71.12
N ILE A 195 57.12 20.60 -71.04
CA ILE A 195 58.12 20.80 -72.10
C ILE A 195 57.67 20.14 -73.40
N GLY A 196 57.17 18.90 -73.34
CA GLY A 196 56.63 18.19 -74.49
C GLY A 196 55.47 18.95 -75.14
N LEU A 197 54.53 19.48 -74.34
CA LEU A 197 53.41 20.29 -74.82
C LEU A 197 53.88 21.61 -75.45
N ALA A 198 54.91 22.25 -74.87
CA ALA A 198 55.49 23.47 -75.42
C ALA A 198 56.13 23.19 -76.80
N ILE A 199 56.95 22.14 -76.91
CA ILE A 199 57.54 21.72 -78.19
C ILE A 199 56.45 21.43 -79.22
N GLN A 200 55.42 20.66 -78.84
CA GLN A 200 54.29 20.35 -79.72
C GLN A 200 53.61 21.63 -80.22
N ARG A 201 53.34 22.61 -79.34
CA ARG A 201 52.71 23.88 -79.72
C ARG A 201 53.57 24.73 -80.68
N TYR A 202 54.88 24.84 -80.45
CA TYR A 202 55.75 25.69 -81.27
C TYR A 202 56.28 25.02 -82.55
N SER A 203 56.18 23.69 -82.66
CA SER A 203 56.70 22.93 -83.79
C SER A 203 56.13 23.35 -85.15
N GLY A 204 54.83 23.69 -85.20
CA GLY A 204 54.16 24.13 -86.43
C GLY A 204 54.73 25.46 -86.95
N ASP A 205 54.80 26.46 -86.08
CA ASP A 205 55.31 27.79 -86.42
C ASP A 205 56.79 27.75 -86.81
N TYR A 206 57.61 26.98 -86.08
CA TYR A 206 59.05 26.84 -86.36
C TYR A 206 59.32 26.17 -87.71
N VAL A 207 58.56 25.12 -88.05
CA VAL A 207 58.70 24.43 -89.35
C VAL A 207 58.21 25.32 -90.49
N MET A 208 57.09 26.03 -90.31
CA MET A 208 56.60 27.00 -91.29
C MET A 208 57.64 28.07 -91.61
N GLU A 209 58.26 28.67 -90.59
CA GLU A 209 59.26 29.73 -90.80
C GLU A 209 60.50 29.24 -91.55
N LYS A 210 60.96 28.01 -91.28
CA LYS A 210 62.19 27.47 -91.88
C LYS A 210 62.02 26.84 -93.27
N THR A 211 60.82 26.40 -93.64
CA THR A 211 60.63 25.59 -94.85
C THR A 211 60.02 26.37 -96.03
N VAL A 212 59.53 27.59 -95.81
CA VAL A 212 58.97 28.42 -96.88
C VAL A 212 60.05 29.35 -97.42
N SER A 213 60.40 29.20 -98.70
CA SER A 213 61.29 30.11 -99.43
C SER A 213 60.47 30.88 -100.46
N VAL A 214 60.49 32.21 -100.37
CA VAL A 214 59.78 33.09 -101.31
C VAL A 214 60.69 33.38 -102.49
N VAL A 215 60.26 32.99 -103.69
CA VAL A 215 60.96 33.29 -104.94
C VAL A 215 60.19 34.38 -105.70
N ASN A 216 60.85 35.50 -105.96
CA ASN A 216 60.27 36.60 -106.72
C ASN A 216 60.39 36.32 -108.23
N LEU A 217 59.25 36.30 -108.93
CA LEU A 217 59.22 36.05 -110.38
C LEU A 217 59.51 37.35 -111.15
N PRO A 218 60.42 37.32 -112.14
CA PRO A 218 60.91 38.53 -112.80
C PRO A 218 59.94 39.16 -113.81
N ASN A 219 58.88 38.47 -114.24
CA ASN A 219 57.82 39.09 -115.06
C ASN A 219 56.42 38.54 -114.74
N ASP A 220 55.39 39.36 -114.98
CA ASP A 220 53.99 38.99 -114.72
C ASP A 220 53.45 37.93 -115.69
N GLU A 221 54.10 37.73 -116.83
CA GLU A 221 53.75 36.68 -117.79
C GLU A 221 54.06 35.26 -117.25
N MET A 222 55.21 35.09 -116.59
CA MET A 222 55.59 33.87 -115.87
C MET A 222 54.68 33.64 -114.66
N LYS A 223 54.34 34.71 -113.93
CA LYS A 223 53.39 34.66 -112.83
C LYS A 223 52.02 34.18 -113.30
N GLY A 224 51.52 34.70 -114.43
CA GLY A 224 50.26 34.29 -115.04
C GLY A 224 50.25 32.83 -115.53
N ARG A 225 51.39 32.29 -115.96
CA ARG A 225 51.50 30.88 -116.40
C ARG A 225 51.48 29.88 -115.24
N ILE A 226 52.10 30.23 -114.12
CA ILE A 226 52.16 29.36 -112.93
C ILE A 226 50.87 29.43 -112.12
N ILE A 227 50.34 30.65 -111.93
CA ILE A 227 49.14 30.89 -111.12
C ILE A 227 47.84 30.56 -111.90
N GLY A 228 47.87 30.67 -113.25
CA GLY A 228 46.71 30.53 -114.12
C GLY A 228 45.82 31.78 -114.13
N ARG A 229 45.14 32.08 -115.25
CA ARG A 229 44.43 33.36 -115.54
C ARG A 229 43.39 33.85 -114.52
N GLU A 230 43.10 33.10 -113.45
CA GLU A 230 42.21 33.50 -112.34
C GLU A 230 42.65 32.95 -110.96
N GLY A 231 43.93 32.65 -110.73
CA GLY A 231 44.39 32.27 -109.38
C GLY A 231 44.14 30.81 -108.97
N ARG A 232 43.76 29.94 -109.91
CA ARG A 232 43.33 28.55 -109.65
C ARG A 232 44.33 27.69 -108.87
N ASN A 233 45.60 28.04 -108.84
CA ASN A 233 46.65 27.25 -108.18
C ASN A 233 47.18 27.83 -106.86
N ILE A 234 46.51 28.82 -106.26
CA ILE A 234 46.85 29.31 -104.91
C ILE A 234 45.96 28.60 -103.89
N ARG A 235 46.57 27.99 -102.86
CA ARG A 235 45.86 27.55 -101.65
C ARG A 235 46.02 28.64 -100.57
N ALA A 236 44.91 29.04 -99.95
CA ALA A 236 44.90 29.89 -98.76
C ALA A 236 45.34 29.09 -97.52
#